data_AF-A0A661IKG2-F1
#
_entry.id   AF-A0A661IKG2-F1
#
_cell.length_a   1.000
_cell.length_b   1.000
_cell.length_c   1.000
_cell.angle_alpha   90.00
_cell.angle_beta   90.00
_cell.angle_gamma   90.00
#
_symmetry.space_group_name_H-M   'P 1'
#
loop_
_entity.id
_entity.type
_entity.pdbx_description
1 polymer ?
#
loop_
_entity_poly.entity_id
_entity_poly.type
_entity_poly.pdbx_seq_one_letter_code
_entity_poly.pdbx_strand_id
1 'polypeptide(L)'
;MYLKRVICATLILGLFGCSTTKEVKEPPSIKIPPPPKEEQRVAKPLPPPEPFLPLKRPQGYGNMEALVSVNVKDAGLKKLLLTMAEQAGVNLVIDEDIEDKRVSVTLKKVPFWQALKAVLGAHGLYSKPYPGYLRISRMVTRFF
;
A
#
# COMPACT_ATOMS: atom_id res chain seq x y z
N MET A 1 -22.75 -36.62 34.00
CA MET A 1 -21.69 -37.08 34.91
C MET A 1 -20.90 -38.19 34.22
N TYR A 2 -19.71 -37.91 33.68
CA TYR A 2 -18.64 -38.91 33.57
C TYR A 2 -17.31 -38.20 33.77
N LEU A 3 -16.72 -38.54 34.91
CA LEU A 3 -15.70 -37.83 35.64
C LEU A 3 -14.36 -38.53 35.43
N LYS A 4 -13.37 -37.75 35.00
CA LYS A 4 -11.92 -37.84 35.25
C LYS A 4 -11.31 -39.20 35.67
N ARG A 5 -10.36 -39.67 34.86
CA ARG A 5 -9.17 -40.46 35.26
C ARG A 5 -7.96 -39.72 34.64
N VAL A 6 -7.05 -39.00 35.31
CA VAL A 6 -6.23 -39.21 36.52
C VAL A 6 -5.04 -40.17 36.27
N ILE A 7 -3.88 -39.51 36.06
CA ILE A 7 -2.50 -39.84 36.47
C ILE A 7 -1.64 -40.75 35.57
N CYS A 8 -0.61 -40.16 34.97
CA CYS A 8 0.76 -40.67 35.11
C CYS A 8 1.72 -39.47 35.20
N ALA A 9 2.36 -39.32 36.35
CA ALA A 9 3.24 -38.22 36.72
C ALA A 9 4.70 -38.69 36.73
N THR A 10 5.59 -37.92 36.09
CA THR A 10 7.05 -37.82 36.35
C THR A 10 7.52 -36.59 35.55
N LEU A 11 7.73 -35.38 36.08
CA LEU A 11 8.73 -34.93 37.05
C LEU A 11 10.16 -35.19 36.58
N ILE A 12 10.82 -34.14 36.04
CA ILE A 12 12.20 -33.72 36.33
C ILE A 12 12.29 -32.21 36.01
N LEU A 13 12.73 -31.46 37.02
CA LEU A 13 12.90 -30.02 37.07
C LEU A 13 14.41 -29.73 37.06
N GLY A 14 14.86 -28.81 36.19
CA GLY A 14 16.01 -27.90 36.38
C GLY A 14 17.45 -28.48 36.49
N LEU A 15 18.40 -27.89 35.74
CA LEU A 15 19.38 -26.94 36.29
C LEU A 15 20.41 -26.49 35.22
N PHE A 16 20.95 -25.31 35.48
CA PHE A 16 21.80 -24.44 34.68
C PHE A 16 23.24 -24.93 34.45
N GLY A 17 23.84 -24.43 33.35
CA GLY A 17 25.28 -24.14 33.19
C GLY A 17 26.11 -25.27 32.57
N CYS A 18 27.14 -25.05 31.73
CA CYS A 18 27.85 -23.83 31.34
C CYS A 18 28.78 -24.12 30.12
N SER A 19 29.19 -23.04 29.43
CA SER A 19 30.50 -22.81 28.79
C SER A 19 30.82 -23.36 27.39
N THR A 20 31.52 -22.48 26.63
CA THR A 20 32.42 -22.77 25.50
C THR A 20 31.74 -22.99 24.14
N THR A 21 32.18 -22.45 22.99
CA THR A 21 33.25 -21.51 22.58
C THR A 21 32.88 -21.06 21.15
N LYS A 22 33.38 -19.90 20.71
CA LYS A 22 33.31 -19.46 19.30
C LYS A 22 34.10 -20.44 18.41
N GLU A 23 33.53 -20.90 17.29
CA GLU A 23 34.31 -21.19 16.08
C GLU A 23 33.42 -21.19 14.83
N VAL A 24 33.52 -20.10 14.05
CA VAL A 24 33.02 -20.03 12.68
C VAL A 24 34.06 -20.76 11.82
N LYS A 25 33.74 -21.96 11.34
CA LYS A 25 34.57 -22.68 10.36
C LYS A 25 34.67 -21.87 9.07
N GLU A 26 35.90 -21.51 8.69
CA GLU A 26 36.24 -21.04 7.35
C GLU A 26 35.84 -22.09 6.30
N PRO A 27 35.11 -21.70 5.24
CA PRO A 27 35.01 -22.49 4.01
C PRO A 27 36.36 -22.53 3.27
N PRO A 28 36.57 -23.54 2.41
CA PRO A 28 37.88 -23.98 1.94
C PRO A 28 38.63 -22.94 1.10
N SER A 29 39.95 -22.92 1.29
CA SER A 29 40.92 -22.13 0.52
C SER A 29 40.83 -22.41 -0.99
N ILE A 30 40.18 -21.50 -1.71
CA ILE A 30 40.26 -21.43 -3.17
C ILE A 30 41.51 -20.63 -3.49
N LYS A 31 42.54 -21.30 -4.04
CA LYS A 31 43.72 -20.67 -4.62
C LYS A 31 43.28 -19.87 -5.85
N ILE A 32 43.18 -18.56 -5.70
CA ILE A 32 42.91 -17.65 -6.81
C ILE A 32 44.22 -17.52 -7.60
N PRO A 33 44.27 -17.92 -8.90
CA PRO A 33 45.43 -17.63 -9.74
C PRO A 33 45.61 -16.11 -9.84
N PRO A 34 46.85 -15.60 -9.96
CA PRO A 34 47.09 -14.17 -10.00
C PRO A 34 46.26 -13.54 -11.13
N PRO A 35 45.59 -12.41 -10.87
CA PRO A 35 44.72 -11.78 -11.85
C PRO A 35 45.53 -11.47 -13.13
N PRO A 36 44.96 -11.78 -14.32
CA PRO A 36 45.58 -11.41 -15.59
C PRO A 36 45.91 -9.93 -15.61
N LYS A 37 47.15 -9.63 -16.01
CA LYS A 37 47.69 -8.28 -16.21
C LYS A 37 46.64 -7.43 -16.93
N GLU A 38 46.27 -6.33 -16.29
CA GLU A 38 45.31 -5.33 -16.75
C GLU A 38 45.89 -4.58 -17.96
N GLU A 39 45.96 -5.24 -19.10
CA GLU A 39 46.23 -4.63 -20.39
C GLU A 39 44.94 -3.92 -20.84
N GLN A 40 44.82 -2.66 -20.43
CA GLN A 40 44.02 -1.60 -21.06
C GLN A 40 42.68 -2.02 -21.69
N ARG A 41 41.67 -2.29 -20.86
CA ARG A 41 40.31 -1.90 -21.25
C ARG A 41 40.18 -0.42 -20.95
N VAL A 42 40.35 0.40 -21.98
CA VAL A 42 39.98 1.81 -21.96
C VAL A 42 38.50 1.90 -21.56
N ALA A 43 38.25 2.12 -20.28
CA ALA A 43 36.92 2.42 -19.79
C ALA A 43 36.50 3.71 -20.48
N LYS A 44 35.51 3.64 -21.38
CA LYS A 44 34.78 4.84 -21.78
C LYS A 44 34.36 5.54 -20.49
N PRO A 45 34.60 6.86 -20.34
CA PRO A 45 34.16 7.59 -19.16
C PRO A 45 32.69 7.28 -18.93
N LEU A 46 32.36 6.78 -17.75
CA LEU A 46 30.97 6.66 -17.34
C LEU A 46 30.35 8.06 -17.49
N PRO A 47 29.21 8.21 -18.18
CA PRO A 47 28.54 9.49 -18.23
C PRO A 47 28.33 9.97 -16.78
N PRO A 48 28.48 11.28 -16.51
CA PRO A 48 28.27 11.82 -15.18
C PRO A 48 26.95 11.27 -14.61
N PRO A 49 26.91 10.86 -13.32
CA PRO A 49 25.66 10.43 -12.71
C PRO A 49 24.62 11.53 -12.96
N GLU A 50 23.51 11.16 -13.59
CA GLU A 50 22.46 12.12 -13.90
C GLU A 50 22.11 12.91 -12.63
N PRO A 51 21.98 14.25 -12.70
CA PRO A 51 21.53 15.03 -11.57
C PRO A 51 20.25 14.42 -11.03
N PHE A 52 20.17 14.17 -9.71
CA PHE A 52 18.92 13.77 -9.07
C PHE A 52 17.87 14.85 -9.36
N LEU A 53 17.02 14.63 -10.37
CA LEU A 53 15.94 15.55 -10.66
C LEU A 53 15.03 15.56 -9.42
N PRO A 54 14.85 16.71 -8.75
CA PRO A 54 13.98 16.76 -7.60
C PRO A 54 12.58 16.37 -8.06
N LEU A 55 12.03 15.31 -7.46
CA LEU A 55 10.66 14.87 -7.73
C LEU A 55 9.73 16.07 -7.49
N LYS A 56 9.09 16.56 -8.56
CA LYS A 56 8.15 17.68 -8.46
C LYS A 56 6.99 17.23 -7.57
N ARG A 57 6.78 17.92 -6.44
CA ARG A 57 5.63 17.63 -5.58
C ARG A 57 4.34 17.82 -6.39
N PRO A 58 3.39 16.88 -6.33
CA PRO A 58 2.12 17.05 -7.02
C PRO A 58 1.41 18.29 -6.48
N GLN A 59 1.10 19.24 -7.37
CA GLN A 59 0.51 20.53 -7.02
C GLN A 59 -1.01 20.45 -6.83
N GLY A 60 -1.64 19.33 -7.21
CA GLY A 60 -3.08 19.11 -7.10
C GLY A 60 -3.42 17.62 -7.01
N TYR A 61 -4.71 17.31 -7.04
CA TYR A 61 -5.27 15.97 -6.86
C TYR A 61 -5.78 15.33 -8.16
N GLY A 62 -5.41 15.87 -9.33
CA GLY A 62 -5.88 15.39 -10.65
C GLY A 62 -6.98 16.27 -11.25
N ASN A 63 -7.66 15.76 -12.29
CA ASN A 63 -8.63 16.52 -13.08
C ASN A 63 -10.07 16.41 -12.52
N MET A 64 -10.49 17.41 -11.75
CA MET A 64 -11.84 17.46 -11.17
C MET A 64 -12.95 17.79 -12.16
N GLU A 65 -12.62 18.43 -13.28
CA GLU A 65 -13.55 18.82 -14.34
C GLU A 65 -13.75 17.69 -15.36
N ALA A 66 -12.99 16.58 -15.24
CA ALA A 66 -13.12 15.43 -16.11
C ALA A 66 -14.56 14.89 -16.10
N LEU A 67 -15.12 14.66 -17.29
CA LEU A 67 -16.47 14.15 -17.42
C LEU A 67 -16.48 12.63 -17.23
N VAL A 68 -17.19 12.15 -16.23
CA VAL A 68 -17.37 10.73 -15.96
C VAL A 68 -18.75 10.26 -16.43
N SER A 69 -18.80 9.03 -16.92
CA SER A 69 -20.03 8.35 -17.31
C SER A 69 -19.98 6.92 -16.77
N VAL A 70 -20.94 6.59 -15.92
CA VAL A 70 -21.00 5.29 -15.25
C VAL A 70 -22.44 4.83 -15.23
N ASN A 71 -22.67 3.57 -15.55
CA ASN A 71 -23.96 2.93 -15.39
C ASN A 71 -23.74 1.59 -14.71
N VAL A 72 -24.02 1.53 -13.42
CA VAL A 72 -23.88 0.32 -12.60
C VAL A 72 -25.17 0.07 -11.86
N LYS A 73 -25.53 -1.20 -11.77
CA LYS A 73 -26.62 -1.69 -10.94
C LYS A 73 -26.04 -2.70 -9.98
N ASP A 74 -26.37 -2.55 -8.70
CA ASP A 74 -25.89 -3.43 -7.64
C ASP A 74 -24.37 -3.64 -7.75
N ALA A 75 -23.58 -2.58 -7.54
CA ALA A 75 -22.11 -2.62 -7.53
C ALA A 75 -21.57 -2.22 -6.16
N GLY A 76 -20.35 -2.67 -5.83
CA GLY A 76 -19.67 -2.22 -4.61
C GLY A 76 -19.32 -0.73 -4.70
N LEU A 77 -19.63 0.03 -3.66
CA LEU A 77 -19.32 1.45 -3.53
C LEU A 77 -17.83 1.75 -3.76
N LYS A 78 -16.93 0.94 -3.17
CA LYS A 78 -15.48 1.12 -3.33
C LYS A 78 -15.07 0.95 -4.79
N LYS A 79 -15.60 -0.07 -5.47
CA LYS A 79 -15.32 -0.30 -6.89
C LYS A 79 -15.84 0.82 -7.77
N LEU A 80 -17.04 1.33 -7.49
CA LEU A 80 -17.60 2.49 -8.19
C LEU A 80 -16.68 3.71 -8.06
N LEU A 81 -16.28 4.06 -6.83
CA LEU A 81 -15.43 5.21 -6.54
C LEU A 81 -14.07 5.12 -7.25
N LEU A 82 -13.43 3.95 -7.20
CA LEU A 82 -12.17 3.69 -7.91
C LEU A 82 -12.33 3.82 -9.42
N THR A 83 -13.42 3.29 -9.98
CA THR A 83 -13.70 3.36 -11.42
C THR A 83 -13.89 4.81 -11.87
N MET A 84 -14.60 5.62 -11.09
CA MET A 84 -14.76 7.06 -11.38
C MET A 84 -13.43 7.82 -11.30
N ALA A 85 -12.60 7.49 -10.31
CA ALA A 85 -11.30 8.13 -10.13
C ALA A 85 -10.33 7.78 -11.26
N GLU A 86 -10.33 6.52 -11.71
CA GLU A 86 -9.57 6.04 -12.86
C GLU A 86 -9.98 6.78 -14.15
N GLN A 87 -11.29 6.91 -14.40
CA GLN A 87 -11.80 7.68 -15.54
C GLN A 87 -11.38 9.16 -15.50
N ALA A 88 -11.27 9.75 -14.31
CA ALA A 88 -10.91 11.16 -14.12
C ALA A 88 -9.40 11.41 -14.02
N GLY A 89 -8.56 10.37 -13.92
CA GLY A 89 -7.14 10.50 -13.66
C GLY A 89 -6.84 11.13 -12.29
N VAL A 90 -7.63 10.78 -11.27
CA VAL A 90 -7.51 11.28 -9.90
C VAL A 90 -7.03 10.16 -8.99
N ASN A 91 -5.97 10.40 -8.22
CA ASN A 91 -5.56 9.44 -7.19
C ASN A 91 -6.54 9.49 -6.02
N LEU A 92 -7.04 8.33 -5.61
CA LEU A 92 -8.06 8.21 -4.57
C LEU A 92 -7.64 7.20 -3.51
N VAL A 93 -7.78 7.59 -2.25
CA VAL A 93 -7.58 6.75 -1.07
C VAL A 93 -8.92 6.64 -0.35
N ILE A 94 -9.36 5.41 -0.10
CA ILE A 94 -10.61 5.12 0.62
C ILE A 94 -10.22 4.55 1.98
N ASP A 95 -10.70 5.15 3.07
CA ASP A 95 -10.41 4.64 4.41
C ASP A 95 -10.96 3.22 4.61
N GLU A 96 -10.21 2.42 5.38
CA GLU A 96 -10.54 1.01 5.62
C GLU A 96 -11.88 0.84 6.35
N ASP A 97 -12.23 1.81 7.19
CA ASP A 97 -13.45 1.82 7.99
C ASP A 97 -14.71 2.03 7.14
N ILE A 98 -14.59 2.40 5.86
CA ILE A 98 -15.73 2.55 4.97
C ILE A 98 -16.27 1.17 4.57
N GLU A 99 -17.55 0.92 4.85
CA GLU A 99 -18.24 -0.29 4.43
C GLU A 99 -18.46 -0.30 2.90
N ASP A 100 -18.21 -1.44 2.25
CA ASP A 100 -18.43 -1.59 0.80
C ASP A 100 -19.90 -1.93 0.50
N LYS A 101 -20.77 -0.92 0.57
CA LYS A 101 -22.21 -1.06 0.33
C LYS A 101 -22.53 -1.29 -1.15
N ARG A 102 -23.67 -1.94 -1.42
CA ARG A 102 -24.19 -2.12 -2.77
C ARG A 102 -24.94 -0.87 -3.24
N VAL A 103 -24.62 -0.40 -4.43
CA VAL A 103 -25.14 0.85 -5.00
C VAL A 103 -25.54 0.68 -6.45
N SER A 104 -26.56 1.44 -6.88
CA SER A 104 -26.96 1.55 -8.28
C SER A 104 -26.89 3.01 -8.69
N VAL A 105 -26.08 3.32 -9.70
CA VAL A 105 -25.75 4.70 -10.09
C VAL A 105 -25.74 4.80 -11.61
N THR A 106 -26.39 5.83 -12.13
CA THR A 106 -26.37 6.19 -13.56
C THR A 106 -25.96 7.65 -13.70
N LEU A 107 -24.81 7.89 -14.33
CA LEU A 107 -24.24 9.20 -14.62
C LEU A 107 -23.90 9.26 -16.11
N LYS A 108 -24.19 10.40 -16.74
CA LYS A 108 -23.88 10.64 -18.15
C LYS A 108 -23.20 11.99 -18.30
N LYS A 109 -21.91 11.98 -18.64
CA LYS A 109 -21.08 13.18 -18.87
C LYS A 109 -21.19 14.20 -17.73
N VAL A 110 -21.00 13.73 -16.49
CA VAL A 110 -21.06 14.59 -15.30
C VAL A 110 -19.63 14.93 -14.86
N PRO A 111 -19.31 16.18 -14.49
CA PRO A 111 -18.00 16.51 -13.92
C PRO A 111 -17.69 15.65 -12.70
N PHE A 112 -16.44 15.17 -12.60
CA PHE A 112 -16.02 14.24 -11.56
C PHE A 112 -16.30 14.78 -10.15
N TRP A 113 -16.03 16.06 -9.88
CA TRP A 113 -16.30 16.67 -8.57
C TRP A 113 -17.78 16.57 -8.18
N GLN A 114 -18.69 16.77 -9.13
CA GLN A 114 -20.13 16.75 -8.90
C GLN A 114 -20.62 15.32 -8.73
N ALA A 115 -20.15 14.40 -9.57
CA ALA A 115 -20.42 12.97 -9.47
C ALA A 115 -19.95 12.40 -8.11
N LEU A 116 -18.71 12.73 -7.72
CA LEU A 116 -18.13 12.31 -6.45
C LEU A 116 -18.97 12.85 -5.28
N LYS A 117 -19.30 14.14 -5.28
CA LYS A 117 -20.15 14.75 -4.25
C LYS A 117 -21.50 14.04 -4.11
N ALA A 118 -22.14 13.70 -5.22
CA ALA A 118 -23.44 13.02 -5.22
C ALA A 118 -23.35 11.61 -4.60
N VAL A 119 -22.34 10.82 -5.00
CA VAL A 119 -22.12 9.47 -4.47
C VAL A 119 -21.77 9.52 -2.98
N LEU A 120 -20.83 10.39 -2.59
CA LEU A 120 -20.42 10.49 -1.17
C LEU A 120 -21.55 10.98 -0.27
N GLY A 121 -22.34 11.96 -0.72
CA GLY A 121 -23.47 12.50 0.02
C GLY A 121 -24.56 11.46 0.30
N ALA A 122 -24.80 10.52 -0.61
CA ALA A 122 -25.76 9.42 -0.41
C ALA A 122 -25.34 8.44 0.70
N HIS A 123 -24.08 8.46 1.13
CA HIS A 123 -23.52 7.52 2.10
C HIS A 123 -22.97 8.18 3.38
N GLY A 124 -23.16 9.49 3.56
CA GLY A 124 -22.60 10.21 4.72
C GLY A 124 -21.06 10.25 4.72
N LEU A 125 -20.45 10.16 3.53
CA LEU A 125 -19.01 10.22 3.35
C LEU A 125 -18.60 11.63 2.92
N TYR A 126 -17.33 11.97 3.13
CA TYR A 126 -16.74 13.19 2.59
C TYR A 126 -15.37 12.92 2.00
N SER A 127 -14.94 13.81 1.10
CA SER A 127 -13.59 13.81 0.54
C SER A 127 -12.76 14.92 1.17
N LYS A 128 -11.52 14.63 1.53
CA LYS A 128 -10.52 15.60 1.97
C LYS A 128 -9.37 15.66 0.96
N PRO A 129 -9.01 16.85 0.44
CA PRO A 129 -7.91 16.99 -0.49
C PRO A 129 -6.56 16.90 0.22
N TYR A 130 -5.62 16.21 -0.41
CA TYR A 130 -4.20 16.18 -0.05
C TYR A 130 -3.35 16.46 -1.30
N PRO A 131 -2.09 16.91 -1.14
CA PRO A 131 -1.18 17.03 -2.27
C PRO A 131 -1.03 15.67 -2.98
N GLY A 132 -1.51 15.59 -4.22
CA GLY A 132 -1.41 14.39 -5.06
C GLY A 132 -2.57 13.41 -5.00
N TYR A 133 -3.50 13.50 -4.04
CA TYR A 133 -4.63 12.55 -3.93
C TYR A 133 -5.82 13.11 -3.14
N LEU A 134 -6.97 12.44 -3.28
CA LEU A 134 -8.14 12.64 -2.43
C LEU A 134 -8.28 11.49 -1.44
N ARG A 135 -8.62 11.81 -0.19
CA ARG A 135 -8.95 10.81 0.82
C ARG A 135 -10.45 10.84 1.11
N ILE A 136 -11.11 9.68 1.09
CA ILE A 136 -12.51 9.54 1.46
C ILE A 136 -12.59 8.96 2.87
N SER A 137 -13.39 9.61 3.72
CA SER A 137 -13.58 9.25 5.13
C SER A 137 -15.05 9.42 5.52
N ARG A 138 -15.47 8.79 6.63
CA ARG A 138 -16.81 9.00 7.23
C ARG A 138 -16.90 10.35 7.93
N MET A 139 -18.00 11.07 7.73
CA MET A 139 -18.25 12.32 8.44
C MET A 139 -18.44 12.07 9.94
N VAL A 140 -17.53 12.58 10.78
CA VAL A 140 -17.66 12.52 12.23
C VAL A 140 -18.08 13.89 12.74
N THR A 141 -19.36 14.06 13.04
CA THR A 141 -19.80 15.22 13.81
C THR A 141 -19.38 15.01 15.25
N ARG A 142 -18.32 15.70 15.70
CA ARG A 142 -18.02 15.75 17.14
C ARG A 142 -19.11 16.59 17.79
N PHE A 143 -19.95 15.96 18.60
CA PHE A 143 -20.79 16.66 19.56
C PHE A 143 -19.89 17.12 20.70
N PHE A 144 -19.81 18.44 20.91
CA PHE A 144 -19.12 19.06 22.05
C PHE A 144 -20.13 19.28 23.17
#